data_AF-A0A2E3HT52-F1
#
_entry.id   AF-A0A2E3HT52-F1
#
_cell.length_a   1.000
_cell.length_b   1.000
_cell.length_c   1.000
_cell.angle_alpha   90.00
_cell.angle_beta   90.00
_cell.angle_gamma   90.00
#
_symmetry.space_group_name_H-M   'P 1'
#
loop_
_entity.id
_entity.type
_entity.pdbx_description
1 polymer ?
#
loop_
_entity_poly.entity_id
_entity_poly.type
_entity_poly.pdbx_seq_one_letter_code
_entity_poly.pdbx_strand_id
1 'polypeptide(L)'
;MQIFDRYANLINWVNRGEHRLRVLGHTLDGSPVVCCQNGGEKKPSIFISAGSHSTEQAGVTAAVELIDQLNTDHQVYVIPCRDPMGMNGFSYALSLSLGEEPELDSAEDIEQILRDVGEVLYQDEETLLVIIGEYGYSTSDLYGRFPRGESFLEPLIGRRIFFPSSAEGIEGTTPFQRAYTLVVSPEGEILHINRFHDTSWAPVEVQCVRRLMAEIQPGLTLDLHEYSGDAFWFSARHQQSDEDQVWEKKIADGIIQTVAESKIKLVEKDYLPESFFTRSQPGVFWLNPQQRGEGLNLADFAANQYGLSFTIETGMQSGFQHRVSNSMLAVQTAVDIFEQRYP
;
A
#
# COMPACT_ATOMS: atom_id res chain seq x y z
N MET A 1 -12.13 15.52 2.18
CA MET A 1 -11.86 14.08 2.34
C MET A 1 -12.95 13.27 1.67
N GLN A 2 -12.65 12.81 0.46
CA GLN A 2 -13.53 11.96 -0.35
C GLN A 2 -13.02 10.51 -0.31
N ILE A 3 -13.95 9.56 -0.24
CA ILE A 3 -13.69 8.15 -0.56
C ILE A 3 -13.80 7.99 -2.07
N PHE A 4 -12.82 7.35 -2.68
CA PHE A 4 -12.80 7.13 -4.12
C PHE A 4 -13.30 5.73 -4.46
N ASP A 5 -14.50 5.64 -5.04
CA ASP A 5 -15.12 4.35 -5.37
C ASP A 5 -14.42 3.63 -6.51
N ARG A 6 -14.00 4.35 -7.55
CA ARG A 6 -13.22 3.84 -8.68
C ARG A 6 -11.92 4.61 -8.86
N TYR A 7 -10.95 3.97 -9.49
CA TYR A 7 -9.67 4.59 -9.82
C TYR A 7 -9.85 5.83 -10.72
N ALA A 8 -10.80 5.78 -11.66
CA ALA A 8 -11.14 6.93 -12.50
C ALA A 8 -11.64 8.14 -11.69
N ASN A 9 -12.33 7.93 -10.55
CA ASN A 9 -12.74 9.04 -9.68
C ASN A 9 -11.53 9.72 -9.04
N LEU A 10 -10.55 8.93 -8.59
CA LEU A 10 -9.29 9.45 -8.04
C LEU A 10 -8.51 10.23 -9.10
N ILE A 11 -8.32 9.67 -10.31
CA ILE A 11 -7.60 10.35 -11.39
C ILE A 11 -8.30 11.66 -11.78
N ASN A 12 -9.63 11.65 -11.90
CA ASN A 12 -10.40 12.85 -12.21
C ASN A 12 -10.31 13.90 -11.09
N TRP A 13 -10.18 13.49 -9.83
CA TRP A 13 -10.01 14.41 -8.71
C TRP A 13 -8.65 15.08 -8.77
N VAL A 14 -7.59 14.26 -8.85
CA VAL A 14 -6.21 14.71 -8.93
C VAL A 14 -6.05 15.66 -10.12
N ASN A 15 -6.51 15.28 -11.32
CA ASN A 15 -6.37 16.11 -12.53
C ASN A 15 -7.11 17.47 -12.51
N ARG A 16 -7.90 17.79 -11.47
CA ARG A 16 -8.51 19.12 -11.29
C ARG A 16 -7.58 20.14 -10.64
N GLY A 17 -6.54 19.69 -9.96
CA GLY A 17 -5.57 20.57 -9.30
C GLY A 17 -4.57 21.21 -10.28
N GLU A 18 -3.80 22.18 -9.80
CA GLU A 18 -2.73 22.83 -10.58
C GLU A 18 -1.40 22.05 -10.53
N HIS A 19 -1.38 20.88 -9.87
CA HIS A 19 -0.18 20.08 -9.70
C HIS A 19 0.23 19.34 -10.99
N ARG A 20 1.51 19.00 -11.09
CA ARG A 20 2.05 18.34 -12.27
C ARG A 20 1.84 16.83 -12.20
N LEU A 21 0.79 16.35 -12.86
CA LEU A 21 0.52 14.92 -13.02
C LEU A 21 1.43 14.29 -14.10
N ARG A 22 2.06 13.16 -13.77
CA ARG A 22 2.87 12.35 -14.69
C ARG A 22 2.41 10.90 -14.64
N VAL A 23 2.15 10.33 -15.80
CA VAL A 23 1.97 8.87 -15.95
C VAL A 23 3.33 8.20 -15.94
N LEU A 24 3.54 7.23 -15.04
CA LEU A 24 4.79 6.47 -14.89
C LEU A 24 4.79 5.17 -15.71
N GLY A 25 3.61 4.64 -15.98
CA GLY A 25 3.37 3.39 -16.71
C GLY A 25 1.89 3.04 -16.65
N HIS A 26 1.54 1.83 -17.11
CA HIS A 26 0.17 1.33 -17.08
C HIS A 26 0.15 -0.10 -16.51
N THR A 27 -0.90 -0.42 -15.75
CA THR A 27 -1.22 -1.77 -15.26
C THR A 27 -1.75 -2.64 -16.40
N LEU A 28 -2.02 -3.92 -16.12
CA LEU A 28 -2.41 -4.90 -17.15
C LEU A 28 -3.75 -4.60 -17.82
N ASP A 29 -4.67 -3.94 -17.12
CA ASP A 29 -5.94 -3.43 -17.64
C ASP A 29 -5.78 -2.10 -18.41
N GLY A 30 -4.57 -1.55 -18.49
CA GLY A 30 -4.29 -0.25 -19.10
C GLY A 30 -4.54 0.94 -18.19
N SER A 31 -4.91 0.75 -16.91
CA SER A 31 -5.02 1.86 -15.95
C SER A 31 -3.64 2.49 -15.71
N PRO A 32 -3.52 3.83 -15.70
CA PRO A 32 -2.21 4.48 -15.52
C PRO A 32 -1.76 4.36 -14.06
N VAL A 33 -0.46 4.18 -13.82
CA VAL A 33 0.15 4.46 -12.50
C VAL A 33 0.66 5.88 -12.55
N VAL A 34 0.15 6.75 -11.67
CA VAL A 34 0.43 8.19 -11.74
C VAL A 34 1.23 8.70 -10.53
N CYS A 35 2.05 9.71 -10.79
CA CYS A 35 2.72 10.52 -9.79
C CYS A 35 2.30 11.97 -9.92
N CYS A 36 2.06 12.63 -8.80
CA CYS A 36 1.89 14.07 -8.73
C CYS A 36 3.15 14.69 -8.14
N GLN A 37 3.68 15.71 -8.79
CA GLN A 37 4.74 16.53 -8.24
C GLN A 37 4.14 17.81 -7.64
N ASN A 38 4.47 18.10 -6.38
CA ASN A 38 4.16 19.34 -5.68
C ASN A 38 5.33 19.78 -4.77
N GLY A 39 5.11 20.75 -3.88
CA GLY A 39 6.11 21.32 -2.98
C GLY A 39 6.93 22.42 -3.65
N GLY A 40 8.12 22.66 -3.14
CA GLY A 40 9.09 23.58 -3.73
C GLY A 40 10.11 22.89 -4.63
N GLU A 41 11.29 23.50 -4.76
CA GLU A 41 12.37 23.04 -5.65
C GLU A 41 13.58 22.46 -4.89
N LYS A 42 13.54 22.44 -3.56
CA LYS A 42 14.66 22.04 -2.73
C LYS A 42 14.85 20.53 -2.75
N LYS A 43 16.11 20.13 -2.70
CA LYS A 43 16.56 18.73 -2.56
C LYS A 43 17.17 18.51 -1.17
N PRO A 44 17.21 17.25 -0.67
CA PRO A 44 16.66 16.02 -1.28
C PRO A 44 15.13 16.02 -1.38
N SER A 45 14.56 15.24 -2.30
CA SER A 45 13.09 15.18 -2.46
C SER A 45 12.43 14.32 -1.39
N ILE A 46 11.14 14.54 -1.19
CA ILE A 46 10.25 13.73 -0.35
C ILE A 46 9.39 12.86 -1.27
N PHE A 47 9.26 11.58 -0.94
CA PHE A 47 8.41 10.63 -1.66
C PHE A 47 7.29 10.11 -0.75
N ILE A 48 6.05 10.25 -1.19
CA ILE A 48 4.86 9.79 -0.47
C ILE A 48 4.13 8.78 -1.36
N SER A 49 3.72 7.66 -0.78
CA SER A 49 3.04 6.58 -1.49
C SER A 49 1.88 6.04 -0.66
N ALA A 50 0.84 5.55 -1.32
CA ALA A 50 -0.28 4.87 -0.67
C ALA A 50 -0.93 3.82 -1.59
N GLY A 51 -1.84 3.02 -1.03
CA GLY A 51 -2.75 2.17 -1.79
C GLY A 51 -2.04 1.06 -2.57
N SER A 52 -1.04 0.40 -1.97
CA SER A 52 -0.60 -0.93 -2.45
C SER A 52 -1.58 -2.03 -2.10
N HIS A 53 -2.36 -1.83 -1.05
CA HIS A 53 -3.52 -2.64 -0.74
C HIS A 53 -4.73 -1.75 -0.95
N SER A 54 -5.63 -2.16 -1.83
CA SER A 54 -6.77 -1.36 -2.25
C SER A 54 -7.79 -1.10 -1.13
N THR A 55 -7.76 -1.90 -0.07
CA THR A 55 -8.59 -1.75 1.14
C THR A 55 -8.15 -0.63 2.07
N GLU A 56 -6.92 -0.15 1.93
CA GLU A 56 -6.29 0.91 2.74
C GLU A 56 -6.64 2.31 2.19
N GLN A 57 -7.94 2.55 2.01
CA GLN A 57 -8.45 3.72 1.29
C GLN A 57 -8.17 5.04 2.04
N ALA A 58 -8.05 5.05 3.36
CA ALA A 58 -7.73 6.28 4.08
C ALA A 58 -6.31 6.76 3.78
N GLY A 59 -5.36 5.85 3.57
CA GLY A 59 -4.01 6.18 3.09
C GLY A 59 -4.04 6.82 1.70
N VAL A 60 -4.86 6.28 0.80
CA VAL A 60 -5.07 6.84 -0.56
C VAL A 60 -5.61 8.27 -0.49
N THR A 61 -6.66 8.50 0.31
CA THR A 61 -7.23 9.84 0.46
C THR A 61 -6.27 10.79 1.17
N ALA A 62 -5.54 10.33 2.19
CA ALA A 62 -4.51 11.15 2.84
C ALA A 62 -3.42 11.58 1.84
N ALA A 63 -2.95 10.67 0.99
CA ALA A 63 -1.98 11.00 -0.06
C ALA A 63 -2.54 12.06 -1.03
N VAL A 64 -3.81 11.96 -1.42
CA VAL A 64 -4.45 12.98 -2.28
C VAL A 64 -4.55 14.32 -1.56
N GLU A 65 -5.01 14.36 -0.31
CA GLU A 65 -5.11 15.61 0.46
C GLU A 65 -3.73 16.24 0.69
N LEU A 66 -2.68 15.44 0.86
CA LEU A 66 -1.29 15.90 0.98
C LEU A 66 -0.76 16.53 -0.31
N ILE A 67 -1.25 16.13 -1.49
CA ILE A 67 -0.90 16.81 -2.74
C ILE A 67 -1.29 18.28 -2.69
N ASP A 68 -2.40 18.64 -2.05
CA ASP A 68 -2.87 20.03 -2.03
C ASP A 68 -2.45 20.78 -0.76
N GLN A 69 -2.28 20.08 0.37
CA GLN A 69 -2.15 20.69 1.69
C GLN A 69 -0.72 20.66 2.27
N LEU A 70 0.18 19.82 1.75
CA LEU A 70 1.54 19.74 2.27
C LEU A 70 2.35 20.96 1.83
N ASN A 71 2.74 21.79 2.80
CA ASN A 71 3.55 22.98 2.57
C ASN A 71 5.00 22.71 2.94
N THR A 72 5.90 22.71 1.96
CA THR A 72 7.34 22.48 2.13
C THR A 72 8.11 23.08 0.95
N ASP A 73 9.33 23.55 1.20
CA ASP A 73 10.23 24.02 0.13
C ASP A 73 10.86 22.86 -0.65
N HIS A 74 10.76 21.61 -0.16
CA HIS A 74 11.27 20.42 -0.82
C HIS A 74 10.39 19.98 -1.98
N GLN A 75 11.02 19.37 -2.99
CA GLN A 75 10.28 18.67 -4.04
C GLN A 75 9.53 17.48 -3.43
N VAL A 76 8.22 17.39 -3.66
CA VAL A 76 7.37 16.30 -3.19
C VAL A 76 6.85 15.51 -4.38
N TYR A 77 7.00 14.19 -4.33
CA TYR A 77 6.47 13.26 -5.32
C TYR A 77 5.48 12.32 -4.64
N VAL A 78 4.23 12.32 -5.08
CA VAL A 78 3.15 11.53 -4.49
C VAL A 78 2.61 10.52 -5.49
N ILE A 79 2.62 9.23 -5.14
CA ILE A 79 1.86 8.18 -5.83
C ILE A 79 0.64 7.85 -4.94
N PRO A 80 -0.56 8.39 -5.24
CA PRO A 80 -1.71 8.27 -4.35
C PRO A 80 -2.31 6.85 -4.30
N CYS A 81 -2.07 6.04 -5.33
CA CYS A 81 -2.54 4.66 -5.39
C CYS A 81 -1.58 3.84 -6.25
N ARG A 82 -1.08 2.73 -5.68
CA ARG A 82 -0.18 1.79 -6.35
C ARG A 82 -0.90 0.60 -6.96
N ASP A 83 -2.13 0.30 -6.54
CA ASP A 83 -2.97 -0.78 -7.09
C ASP A 83 -4.27 -0.24 -7.74
N PRO A 84 -4.18 0.36 -8.95
CA PRO A 84 -5.35 0.82 -9.70
C PRO A 84 -6.42 -0.25 -9.93
N MET A 85 -6.00 -1.48 -10.23
CA MET A 85 -6.90 -2.60 -10.55
C MET A 85 -7.69 -2.99 -9.31
N GLY A 86 -7.02 -3.22 -8.19
CA GLY A 86 -7.67 -3.57 -6.93
C GLY A 86 -8.61 -2.50 -6.40
N MET A 87 -8.27 -1.22 -6.63
CA MET A 87 -9.09 -0.08 -6.22
C MET A 87 -10.46 -0.04 -6.91
N ASN A 88 -10.56 -0.54 -8.15
CA ASN A 88 -11.82 -0.59 -8.89
C ASN A 88 -12.81 -1.63 -8.35
N GLY A 89 -12.41 -2.52 -7.44
CA GLY A 89 -13.30 -3.51 -6.81
C GLY A 89 -13.27 -4.89 -7.44
N PHE A 90 -13.88 -5.85 -6.75
CA PHE A 90 -13.81 -7.26 -7.16
C PHE A 90 -14.68 -7.57 -8.39
N SER A 91 -15.87 -6.96 -8.51
CA SER A 91 -16.68 -7.03 -9.74
C SER A 91 -15.88 -6.56 -10.95
N TYR A 92 -15.16 -5.43 -10.84
CA TYR A 92 -14.30 -4.95 -11.92
C TYR A 92 -13.18 -5.94 -12.24
N ALA A 93 -12.49 -6.46 -11.22
CA ALA A 93 -11.41 -7.44 -11.44
C ALA A 93 -11.93 -8.70 -12.16
N LEU A 94 -13.13 -9.19 -11.84
CA LEU A 94 -13.78 -10.30 -12.55
C LEU A 94 -14.12 -9.92 -14.00
N SER A 95 -14.59 -8.70 -14.23
CA SER A 95 -14.96 -8.21 -15.56
C SER A 95 -13.81 -8.30 -16.59
N LEU A 96 -12.56 -8.22 -16.12
CA LEU A 96 -11.37 -8.36 -16.96
C LEU A 96 -11.29 -9.73 -17.65
N SER A 97 -11.88 -10.76 -17.04
CA SER A 97 -11.93 -12.11 -17.60
C SER A 97 -13.29 -12.46 -18.19
N LEU A 98 -14.37 -11.89 -17.67
CA LEU A 98 -15.75 -12.18 -18.12
C LEU A 98 -16.20 -11.32 -19.32
N GLY A 99 -15.58 -10.17 -19.53
CA GLY A 99 -15.97 -9.20 -20.57
C GLY A 99 -17.13 -8.28 -20.18
N GLU A 100 -17.77 -8.53 -19.04
CA GLU A 100 -18.78 -7.67 -18.41
C GLU A 100 -18.64 -7.67 -16.89
N GLU A 101 -19.07 -6.59 -16.23
CA GLU A 101 -18.96 -6.45 -14.77
C GLU A 101 -20.15 -7.13 -14.09
N PRO A 102 -19.93 -8.22 -13.31
CA PRO A 102 -21.02 -8.92 -12.65
C PRO A 102 -21.55 -8.14 -11.45
N GLU A 103 -22.85 -8.28 -11.20
CA GLU A 103 -23.47 -7.89 -9.93
C GLU A 103 -23.11 -8.92 -8.87
N LEU A 104 -22.60 -8.46 -7.73
CA LEU A 104 -22.19 -9.30 -6.60
C LEU A 104 -22.97 -8.85 -5.36
N ASP A 105 -23.96 -9.63 -4.95
CA ASP A 105 -24.77 -9.34 -3.77
C ASP A 105 -24.27 -10.10 -2.53
N SER A 106 -23.57 -11.23 -2.73
CA SER A 106 -23.11 -12.12 -1.66
C SER A 106 -21.82 -12.88 -1.99
N ALA A 107 -21.22 -13.49 -0.96
CA ALA A 107 -20.08 -14.38 -1.12
C ALA A 107 -20.46 -15.69 -1.85
N GLU A 108 -21.71 -16.15 -1.71
CA GLU A 108 -22.24 -17.32 -2.41
C GLU A 108 -22.27 -17.08 -3.93
N ASP A 109 -22.61 -15.85 -4.36
CA ASP A 109 -22.59 -15.47 -5.77
C ASP A 109 -21.17 -15.58 -6.34
N ILE A 110 -20.15 -15.16 -5.59
CA ILE A 110 -18.75 -15.26 -6.03
C ILE A 110 -18.36 -16.72 -6.22
N GLU A 111 -18.58 -17.56 -5.21
CA GLU A 111 -18.18 -18.97 -5.31
C GLU A 111 -18.86 -19.64 -6.51
N GLN A 112 -20.17 -19.40 -6.70
CA GLN A 112 -20.92 -19.94 -7.82
C GLN A 112 -20.38 -19.45 -9.17
N ILE A 113 -20.16 -18.14 -9.34
CA ILE A 113 -19.57 -17.58 -10.57
C ILE A 113 -18.21 -18.21 -10.84
N LEU A 114 -17.32 -18.27 -9.84
CA LEU A 114 -15.98 -18.83 -9.99
C LEU A 114 -16.02 -20.29 -10.43
N ARG A 115 -16.95 -21.09 -9.90
CA ARG A 115 -17.13 -22.51 -10.29
C ARG A 115 -17.68 -22.68 -11.70
N ASP A 116 -18.59 -21.81 -12.10
CA ASP A 116 -19.28 -21.95 -13.39
C ASP A 116 -18.39 -21.59 -14.57
N VAL A 117 -17.45 -20.65 -14.37
CA VAL A 117 -16.63 -20.08 -15.47
C VAL A 117 -15.14 -20.38 -15.36
N GLY A 118 -14.65 -20.73 -14.18
CA GLY A 118 -13.23 -20.92 -13.90
C GLY A 118 -12.78 -22.38 -13.89
N GLU A 119 -11.52 -22.59 -14.24
CA GLU A 119 -10.85 -23.87 -13.99
C GLU A 119 -10.37 -23.88 -12.53
N VAL A 120 -10.84 -24.86 -11.75
CA VAL A 120 -10.47 -24.99 -10.33
C VAL A 120 -9.04 -25.47 -10.20
N LEU A 121 -8.19 -24.65 -9.56
CA LEU A 121 -6.80 -24.98 -9.26
C LEU A 121 -6.64 -25.55 -7.86
N TYR A 122 -7.37 -24.97 -6.89
CA TYR A 122 -7.34 -25.41 -5.50
C TYR A 122 -8.69 -25.20 -4.84
N GLN A 123 -9.04 -26.12 -3.93
CA GLN A 123 -10.23 -25.99 -3.11
C GLN A 123 -10.04 -26.68 -1.76
N ASP A 124 -10.48 -26.01 -0.70
CA ASP A 124 -10.80 -26.62 0.60
C ASP A 124 -12.15 -26.11 1.15
N GLU A 125 -12.41 -26.25 2.45
CA GLU A 125 -13.68 -25.89 3.09
C GLU A 125 -13.96 -24.38 3.06
N GLU A 126 -12.93 -23.54 3.08
CA GLU A 126 -13.07 -22.08 3.20
C GLU A 126 -12.67 -21.36 1.91
N THR A 127 -11.99 -22.05 1.00
CA THR A 127 -11.26 -21.41 -0.09
C THR A 127 -11.45 -22.11 -1.40
N LEU A 128 -11.83 -21.33 -2.39
CA LEU A 128 -11.78 -21.71 -3.79
C LEU A 128 -10.74 -20.81 -4.47
N LEU A 129 -9.86 -21.41 -5.27
CA LEU A 129 -8.97 -20.71 -6.20
C LEU A 129 -9.22 -21.26 -7.60
N VAL A 130 -9.59 -20.36 -8.51
CA VAL A 130 -9.79 -20.68 -9.92
C VAL A 130 -8.90 -19.81 -10.79
N ILE A 131 -8.66 -20.26 -12.01
CA ILE A 131 -8.11 -19.45 -13.10
C ILE A 131 -9.20 -19.20 -14.15
N ILE A 132 -9.32 -17.95 -14.57
CA ILE A 132 -10.19 -17.53 -15.67
C ILE A 132 -9.33 -16.67 -16.60
N GLY A 133 -9.08 -17.16 -17.81
CA GLY A 133 -8.21 -16.47 -18.77
C GLY A 133 -6.79 -16.25 -18.23
N GLU A 134 -6.41 -14.98 -18.04
CA GLU A 134 -5.07 -14.55 -17.61
C GLU A 134 -4.94 -14.31 -16.10
N TYR A 135 -6.02 -14.45 -15.33
CA TYR A 135 -6.06 -14.08 -13.92
C TYR A 135 -6.54 -15.23 -13.02
N GLY A 136 -5.97 -15.28 -11.81
CA GLY A 136 -6.48 -16.10 -10.72
C GLY A 136 -7.52 -15.33 -9.91
N TYR A 137 -8.48 -16.05 -9.34
CA TYR A 137 -9.50 -15.51 -8.46
C TYR A 137 -9.70 -16.43 -7.27
N SER A 138 -9.74 -15.84 -6.07
CA SER A 138 -9.99 -16.59 -4.84
C SER A 138 -11.10 -15.97 -3.99
N THR A 139 -11.76 -16.82 -3.22
CA THR A 139 -12.78 -16.40 -2.23
C THR A 139 -12.16 -15.81 -0.97
N SER A 140 -10.86 -16.02 -0.72
CA SER A 140 -10.17 -15.59 0.50
C SER A 140 -8.70 -15.25 0.24
N ASP A 141 -8.03 -14.71 1.26
CA ASP A 141 -6.60 -14.42 1.19
C ASP A 141 -5.76 -15.71 1.12
N LEU A 142 -4.77 -15.70 0.23
CA LEU A 142 -3.83 -16.80 0.02
C LEU A 142 -2.40 -16.45 0.42
N TYR A 143 -2.15 -15.21 0.84
CA TYR A 143 -0.83 -14.75 1.23
C TYR A 143 -0.25 -15.59 2.38
N GLY A 144 0.97 -16.09 2.20
CA GLY A 144 1.67 -16.90 3.22
C GLY A 144 1.05 -18.27 3.54
N ARG A 145 -0.05 -18.66 2.88
CA ARG A 145 -0.80 -19.89 3.23
C ARG A 145 -0.16 -21.17 2.71
N PHE A 146 0.51 -21.08 1.56
CA PHE A 146 1.08 -22.23 0.88
C PHE A 146 2.60 -22.14 0.82
N PRO A 147 3.30 -23.28 0.88
CA PRO A 147 4.74 -23.27 0.64
C PRO A 147 5.04 -22.86 -0.80
N ARG A 148 6.23 -22.32 -1.01
CA ARG A 148 6.72 -21.92 -2.33
C ARG A 148 6.76 -23.12 -3.29
N GLY A 149 6.24 -22.93 -4.50
CA GLY A 149 6.37 -23.90 -5.60
C GLY A 149 5.30 -24.99 -5.60
N GLU A 150 4.17 -24.78 -4.94
CA GLU A 150 3.02 -25.70 -5.02
C GLU A 150 2.55 -25.91 -6.45
N SER A 151 2.29 -27.18 -6.80
CA SER A 151 2.01 -27.56 -8.19
C SER A 151 0.78 -26.89 -8.80
N PHE A 152 -0.28 -26.66 -8.00
CA PHE A 152 -1.49 -25.99 -8.48
C PHE A 152 -1.28 -24.50 -8.81
N LEU A 153 -0.16 -23.91 -8.38
CA LEU A 153 0.21 -22.52 -8.72
C LEU A 153 0.93 -22.41 -10.06
N GLU A 154 1.36 -23.52 -10.67
CA GLU A 154 2.08 -23.51 -11.96
C GLU A 154 1.36 -22.68 -13.05
N PRO A 155 0.02 -22.79 -13.24
CA PRO A 155 -0.70 -21.98 -14.21
C PRO A 155 -0.73 -20.47 -13.89
N LEU A 156 -0.46 -20.09 -12.63
CA LEU A 156 -0.54 -18.72 -12.13
C LEU A 156 0.82 -18.03 -12.02
N ILE A 157 1.94 -18.70 -12.31
CA ILE A 157 3.28 -18.09 -12.23
C ILE A 157 3.35 -16.80 -13.07
N GLY A 158 3.73 -15.70 -12.41
CA GLY A 158 3.81 -14.35 -13.00
C GLY A 158 2.46 -13.65 -13.19
N ARG A 159 1.35 -14.30 -12.80
CA ARG A 159 -0.02 -13.77 -12.92
C ARG A 159 -0.51 -13.21 -11.59
N ARG A 160 -1.58 -12.41 -11.68
CA ARG A 160 -2.28 -11.85 -10.52
C ARG A 160 -3.34 -12.82 -10.01
N ILE A 161 -3.53 -12.85 -8.70
CA ILE A 161 -4.69 -13.45 -8.05
C ILE A 161 -5.47 -12.32 -7.37
N PHE A 162 -6.77 -12.22 -7.63
CA PHE A 162 -7.65 -11.28 -6.95
C PHE A 162 -8.53 -12.00 -5.93
N PHE A 163 -8.76 -11.37 -4.78
CA PHE A 163 -9.78 -11.79 -3.83
C PHE A 163 -10.52 -10.57 -3.26
N PRO A 164 -11.81 -10.70 -2.89
CA PRO A 164 -12.61 -9.55 -2.49
C PRO A 164 -12.24 -9.02 -1.10
N SER A 165 -12.43 -7.72 -0.88
CA SER A 165 -12.64 -7.23 0.49
C SER A 165 -13.86 -7.93 1.10
N SER A 166 -13.75 -8.36 2.36
CA SER A 166 -14.80 -9.13 3.04
C SER A 166 -15.21 -8.55 4.40
N ALA A 167 -14.40 -7.66 4.98
CA ALA A 167 -14.68 -7.07 6.28
C ALA A 167 -15.88 -6.10 6.22
N GLU A 168 -16.83 -6.29 7.13
CA GLU A 168 -17.97 -5.39 7.30
C GLU A 168 -17.64 -4.21 8.23
N GLY A 169 -18.42 -3.14 8.10
CA GLY A 169 -18.35 -1.98 9.02
C GLY A 169 -17.14 -1.07 8.84
N ILE A 170 -16.25 -1.35 7.88
CA ILE A 170 -15.11 -0.50 7.55
C ILE A 170 -15.49 0.44 6.41
N GLU A 171 -15.59 1.72 6.72
CA GLU A 171 -15.90 2.77 5.76
C GLU A 171 -14.84 2.84 4.63
N GLY A 172 -15.25 2.84 3.36
CA GLY A 172 -14.36 2.92 2.20
C GLY A 172 -13.76 1.61 1.70
N THR A 173 -14.07 0.49 2.35
CA THR A 173 -13.71 -0.88 1.91
C THR A 173 -14.78 -1.91 2.30
N THR A 174 -16.06 -1.61 2.06
CA THR A 174 -17.14 -2.58 2.28
C THR A 174 -16.92 -3.85 1.45
N PRO A 175 -17.61 -4.97 1.75
CA PRO A 175 -17.45 -6.20 0.98
C PRO A 175 -17.55 -5.95 -0.54
N PHE A 176 -16.64 -6.57 -1.29
CA PHE A 176 -16.50 -6.49 -2.76
C PHE A 176 -16.11 -5.12 -3.34
N GLN A 177 -16.19 -4.04 -2.56
CA GLN A 177 -15.86 -2.68 -2.98
C GLN A 177 -14.40 -2.57 -3.43
N ARG A 178 -13.53 -3.43 -2.91
CA ARG A 178 -12.11 -3.54 -3.26
C ARG A 178 -11.75 -4.98 -3.62
N ALA A 179 -10.68 -5.13 -4.38
CA ALA A 179 -10.04 -6.42 -4.60
C ALA A 179 -8.59 -6.34 -4.13
N TYR A 180 -8.19 -7.26 -3.26
CA TYR A 180 -6.79 -7.45 -2.96
C TYR A 180 -6.08 -8.06 -4.15
N THR A 181 -4.87 -7.57 -4.44
CA THR A 181 -4.05 -8.07 -5.55
C THR A 181 -2.84 -8.81 -5.00
N LEU A 182 -2.84 -10.13 -5.21
CA LEU A 182 -1.67 -10.98 -5.02
C LEU A 182 -1.03 -11.26 -6.38
N VAL A 183 0.23 -11.66 -6.37
CA VAL A 183 1.03 -12.04 -7.53
C VAL A 183 1.80 -13.30 -7.17
N VAL A 184 1.75 -14.29 -8.05
CA VAL A 184 2.59 -15.49 -7.91
C VAL A 184 3.94 -15.23 -8.55
N SER A 185 5.02 -15.39 -7.79
CA SER A 185 6.38 -15.21 -8.27
C SER A 185 6.80 -16.30 -9.28
N PRO A 186 7.86 -16.09 -10.08
CA PRO A 186 8.55 -17.12 -10.86
C PRO A 186 8.95 -18.34 -10.04
N GLU A 187 9.21 -18.16 -8.74
CA GLU A 187 9.53 -19.24 -7.82
C GLU A 187 8.28 -19.92 -7.23
N GLY A 188 7.06 -19.48 -7.58
CA GLY A 188 5.80 -20.04 -7.10
C GLY A 188 5.42 -19.60 -5.67
N GLU A 189 5.82 -18.39 -5.26
CA GLU A 189 5.43 -17.79 -3.99
C GLU A 189 4.31 -16.77 -4.19
N ILE A 190 3.29 -16.78 -3.35
CA ILE A 190 2.18 -15.83 -3.41
C ILE A 190 2.53 -14.61 -2.54
N LEU A 191 2.74 -13.45 -3.17
CA LEU A 191 3.04 -12.20 -2.48
C LEU A 191 2.11 -11.08 -2.93
N HIS A 192 1.96 -10.04 -2.12
CA HIS A 192 1.22 -8.82 -2.51
C HIS A 192 2.15 -7.76 -3.14
N ILE A 193 1.58 -6.76 -3.81
CA ILE A 193 2.32 -5.75 -4.59
C ILE A 193 3.42 -5.05 -3.76
N ASN A 194 3.22 -4.86 -2.46
CA ASN A 194 4.20 -4.22 -1.57
C ASN A 194 5.31 -5.16 -1.05
N ARG A 195 5.69 -6.21 -1.81
CA ARG A 195 6.78 -7.14 -1.45
C ARG A 195 7.83 -7.35 -2.55
N PHE A 196 7.69 -6.71 -3.71
CA PHE A 196 8.56 -6.97 -4.86
C PHE A 196 9.66 -5.92 -5.10
N HIS A 197 9.96 -5.04 -4.15
CA HIS A 197 10.87 -3.91 -4.42
C HIS A 197 12.34 -4.32 -4.59
N ASP A 198 12.72 -5.49 -4.10
CA ASP A 198 14.05 -6.11 -4.24
C ASP A 198 14.19 -7.00 -5.49
N THR A 199 13.13 -7.16 -6.26
CA THR A 199 13.01 -8.23 -7.26
C THR A 199 13.18 -7.69 -8.68
N SER A 200 13.98 -8.35 -9.53
CA SER A 200 14.28 -7.86 -10.90
C SER A 200 13.08 -7.94 -11.85
N TRP A 201 12.20 -8.92 -11.67
CA TRP A 201 11.02 -9.15 -12.51
C TRP A 201 9.73 -8.47 -12.00
N ALA A 202 9.82 -7.66 -10.93
CA ALA A 202 8.69 -7.11 -10.17
C ALA A 202 7.49 -6.62 -11.02
N PRO A 203 6.25 -6.64 -10.50
CA PRO A 203 5.08 -6.11 -11.20
C PRO A 203 5.26 -4.65 -11.67
N VAL A 204 4.55 -4.26 -12.73
CA VAL A 204 4.71 -2.95 -13.38
C VAL A 204 4.49 -1.78 -12.42
N GLU A 205 3.58 -1.91 -11.46
CA GLU A 205 3.31 -0.97 -10.37
C GLU A 205 4.59 -0.69 -9.58
N VAL A 206 5.27 -1.76 -9.17
CA VAL A 206 6.52 -1.72 -8.42
C VAL A 206 7.67 -1.19 -9.28
N GLN A 207 7.74 -1.57 -10.54
CA GLN A 207 8.74 -1.02 -11.48
C GLN A 207 8.55 0.49 -11.70
N CYS A 208 7.31 0.98 -11.75
CA CYS A 208 7.03 2.41 -11.85
C CYS A 208 7.56 3.17 -10.64
N VAL A 209 7.27 2.67 -9.43
CA VAL A 209 7.75 3.25 -8.17
C VAL A 209 9.29 3.26 -8.13
N ARG A 210 9.93 2.12 -8.40
CA ARG A 210 11.40 2.01 -8.36
C ARG A 210 12.10 2.91 -9.37
N ARG A 211 11.56 3.03 -10.59
CA ARG A 211 12.11 3.93 -11.62
C ARG A 211 11.98 5.39 -11.20
N LEU A 212 10.84 5.79 -10.63
CA LEU A 212 10.67 7.14 -10.09
C LEU A 212 11.65 7.40 -8.94
N MET A 213 11.76 6.49 -7.97
CA MET A 213 12.69 6.66 -6.84
C MET A 213 14.15 6.76 -7.31
N ALA A 214 14.56 5.97 -8.31
CA ALA A 214 15.90 6.07 -8.89
C ALA A 214 16.14 7.41 -9.60
N GLU A 215 15.10 8.01 -10.19
CA GLU A 215 15.15 9.32 -10.82
C GLU A 215 15.27 10.45 -9.80
N ILE A 216 14.45 10.43 -8.74
CA ILE A 216 14.34 11.54 -7.79
C ILE A 216 15.32 11.42 -6.61
N GLN A 217 15.76 10.20 -6.28
CA GLN A 217 16.61 9.87 -5.13
C GLN A 217 16.11 10.49 -3.82
N PRO A 218 14.98 10.01 -3.27
CA PRO A 218 14.33 10.67 -2.15
C PRO A 218 15.16 10.59 -0.87
N GLY A 219 15.21 11.68 -0.11
CA GLY A 219 15.82 11.70 1.22
C GLY A 219 14.88 11.25 2.33
N LEU A 220 13.57 11.30 2.08
CA LEU A 220 12.50 10.83 2.96
C LEU A 220 11.44 10.10 2.15
N THR A 221 11.06 8.89 2.58
CA THR A 221 9.96 8.10 2.04
C THR A 221 8.90 7.84 3.10
N LEU A 222 7.63 8.08 2.77
CA LEU A 222 6.49 7.88 3.65
C LEU A 222 5.45 7.02 2.92
N ASP A 223 5.22 5.80 3.40
CA ASP A 223 4.26 4.87 2.82
C ASP A 223 3.04 4.75 3.74
N LEU A 224 1.86 5.12 3.24
CA LEU A 224 0.61 5.22 4.02
C LEU A 224 -0.20 3.94 3.88
N HIS A 225 -0.39 3.24 5.00
CA HIS A 225 -1.07 1.96 5.13
C HIS A 225 -2.13 2.02 6.23
N GLU A 226 -2.89 0.93 6.32
CA GLU A 226 -3.85 0.70 7.37
C GLU A 226 -3.79 -0.76 7.82
N TYR A 227 -4.18 -1.02 9.07
CA TYR A 227 -4.26 -2.38 9.60
C TYR A 227 -5.60 -2.63 10.27
N SER A 228 -5.91 -3.90 10.52
CA SER A 228 -7.24 -4.37 10.95
C SER A 228 -7.71 -3.87 12.33
N GLY A 229 -6.89 -3.17 13.11
CA GLY A 229 -7.25 -2.64 14.44
C GLY A 229 -7.94 -1.27 14.40
N ASP A 230 -7.97 -0.58 15.54
CA ASP A 230 -8.61 0.74 15.71
C ASP A 230 -7.65 1.85 16.17
N ALA A 231 -6.39 1.54 16.41
CA ALA A 231 -5.38 2.45 16.95
C ALA A 231 -4.36 2.88 15.88
N PHE A 232 -3.42 3.76 16.22
CA PHE A 232 -2.33 4.22 15.36
C PHE A 232 -1.01 3.55 15.75
N TRP A 233 -0.20 3.25 14.75
CA TRP A 233 1.23 2.97 14.90
C TRP A 233 1.98 3.34 13.61
N PHE A 234 3.30 3.27 13.65
CA PHE A 234 4.11 3.31 12.44
C PHE A 234 5.38 2.49 12.66
N SER A 235 6.04 2.14 11.56
CA SER A 235 7.36 1.55 11.60
C SER A 235 8.42 2.45 10.98
N ALA A 236 9.57 2.53 11.64
CA ALA A 236 10.80 3.15 11.17
C ALA A 236 11.83 2.06 10.82
N ARG A 237 12.94 2.45 10.19
CA ARG A 237 14.00 1.51 9.80
C ARG A 237 15.30 1.76 10.55
N HIS A 238 15.99 0.68 10.89
CA HIS A 238 17.40 0.77 11.28
C HIS A 238 18.23 1.16 10.06
N GLN A 239 18.98 2.26 10.19
CA GLN A 239 19.70 2.86 9.08
C GLN A 239 21.14 2.36 9.02
N GLN A 240 21.75 2.43 7.83
CA GLN A 240 23.13 1.97 7.59
C GLN A 240 24.17 2.95 8.13
N SER A 241 23.85 4.24 8.19
CA SER A 241 24.74 5.29 8.69
C SER A 241 24.28 5.80 10.06
N ASP A 242 25.24 6.18 10.91
CA ASP A 242 24.94 6.76 12.22
C ASP A 242 24.14 8.07 12.09
N GLU A 243 24.42 8.85 11.05
CA GLU A 243 23.72 10.12 10.79
C GLU A 243 22.24 9.87 10.45
N ASP A 244 21.96 8.96 9.52
CA ASP A 244 20.58 8.62 9.16
C ASP A 244 19.87 7.96 10.34
N GLN A 245 20.56 7.13 11.13
CA GLN A 245 19.98 6.51 12.32
C GLN A 245 19.53 7.54 13.37
N VAL A 246 20.31 8.62 13.55
CA VAL A 246 19.94 9.73 14.44
C VAL A 246 18.71 10.47 13.91
N TRP A 247 18.66 10.76 12.60
CA TRP A 247 17.55 11.49 12.02
C TRP A 247 16.26 10.67 11.91
N GLU A 248 16.37 9.38 11.57
CA GLU A 248 15.23 8.44 11.59
C GLU A 248 14.60 8.41 12.98
N LYS A 249 15.44 8.31 14.02
CA LYS A 249 14.98 8.35 15.41
C LYS A 249 14.35 9.68 15.78
N LYS A 250 14.95 10.80 15.37
CA LYS A 250 14.40 12.14 15.66
C LYS A 250 13.02 12.33 15.00
N ILE A 251 12.85 11.88 13.77
CA ILE A 251 11.55 11.91 13.08
C ILE A 251 10.56 10.97 13.79
N ALA A 252 10.95 9.73 14.08
CA ALA A 252 10.10 8.77 14.79
C ALA A 252 9.62 9.33 16.14
N ASP A 253 10.53 9.88 16.94
CA ASP A 253 10.23 10.47 18.24
C ASP A 253 9.27 11.68 18.10
N GLY A 254 9.42 12.48 17.05
CA GLY A 254 8.52 13.59 16.78
C GLY A 254 7.12 13.18 16.31
N ILE A 255 7.03 12.21 15.38
CA ILE A 255 5.74 11.65 14.93
C ILE A 255 4.97 11.14 16.14
N ILE A 256 5.59 10.27 16.97
CA ILE A 256 4.87 9.67 18.09
C ILE A 256 4.49 10.69 19.15
N GLN A 257 5.35 11.69 19.41
CA GLN A 257 5.03 12.77 20.32
C GLN A 257 3.80 13.56 19.85
N THR A 258 3.78 14.02 18.59
CA THR A 258 2.66 14.80 18.04
C THR A 258 1.36 13.99 18.03
N VAL A 259 1.43 12.69 17.69
CA VAL A 259 0.26 11.78 17.72
C VAL A 259 -0.27 11.60 19.15
N ALA A 260 0.62 11.39 20.12
CA ALA A 260 0.23 11.24 21.53
C ALA A 260 -0.37 12.52 22.12
N GLU A 261 0.21 13.68 21.81
CA GLU A 261 -0.30 15.00 22.21
C GLU A 261 -1.69 15.29 21.61
N SER A 262 -1.94 14.78 20.41
CA SER A 262 -3.24 14.83 19.72
C SER A 262 -4.28 13.85 20.29
N LYS A 263 -3.93 13.07 21.32
CA LYS A 263 -4.79 12.07 21.98
C LYS A 263 -5.32 11.00 21.04
N ILE A 264 -4.59 10.72 19.95
CA ILE A 264 -4.90 9.61 19.05
C ILE A 264 -4.61 8.31 19.80
N LYS A 265 -5.52 7.33 19.68
CA LYS A 265 -5.33 6.01 20.30
C LYS A 265 -4.09 5.35 19.70
N LEU A 266 -3.13 4.96 20.54
CA LEU A 266 -1.97 4.15 20.12
C LEU A 266 -2.26 2.66 20.38
N VAL A 267 -1.61 1.79 19.61
CA VAL A 267 -1.65 0.34 19.85
C VAL A 267 -1.22 0.00 21.28
N GLU A 268 -1.71 -1.15 21.77
CA GLU A 268 -1.40 -1.61 23.12
C GLU A 268 0.10 -1.83 23.31
N LYS A 269 0.54 -1.72 24.57
CA LYS A 269 1.97 -1.75 24.89
C LYS A 269 2.61 -3.09 24.54
N ASP A 270 1.87 -4.18 24.49
CA ASP A 270 2.33 -5.52 24.14
C ASP A 270 2.05 -5.92 22.70
N TYR A 271 1.34 -5.08 21.93
CA TYR A 271 1.16 -5.28 20.49
C TYR A 271 2.53 -5.29 19.78
N LEU A 272 2.68 -6.24 18.87
CA LEU A 272 3.80 -6.38 17.96
C LEU A 272 3.24 -6.81 16.61
N PRO A 273 3.47 -6.05 15.52
CA PRO A 273 2.90 -6.39 14.20
C PRO A 273 3.37 -7.76 13.74
N GLU A 274 4.67 -8.02 13.82
CA GLU A 274 5.29 -9.29 13.47
C GLU A 274 6.54 -9.57 14.31
N SER A 275 6.93 -10.83 14.41
CA SER A 275 8.03 -11.29 15.28
C SER A 275 9.41 -10.67 14.98
N PHE A 276 9.62 -10.16 13.77
CA PHE A 276 10.87 -9.53 13.34
C PHE A 276 10.94 -8.02 13.63
N PHE A 277 9.88 -7.40 14.17
CA PHE A 277 9.95 -6.02 14.64
C PHE A 277 10.59 -5.95 16.03
N THR A 278 11.30 -4.85 16.27
CA THR A 278 11.64 -4.39 17.62
C THR A 278 10.82 -3.14 17.96
N ARG A 279 10.81 -2.71 19.22
CA ARG A 279 9.98 -1.59 19.69
C ARG A 279 10.80 -0.63 20.54
N SER A 280 10.57 0.67 20.40
CA SER A 280 11.12 1.70 21.30
C SER A 280 10.06 2.28 22.23
N GLN A 281 8.94 2.77 21.68
CA GLN A 281 7.83 3.40 22.40
C GLN A 281 6.50 2.76 21.96
N PRO A 282 5.39 2.91 22.72
CA PRO A 282 4.07 2.53 22.23
C PRO A 282 3.81 3.15 20.85
N GLY A 283 3.40 2.35 19.87
CA GLY A 283 3.16 2.79 18.49
C GLY A 283 4.40 3.00 17.61
N VAL A 284 5.62 2.76 18.10
CA VAL A 284 6.87 2.88 17.31
C VAL A 284 7.57 1.53 17.18
N PHE A 285 7.53 0.99 15.97
CA PHE A 285 8.18 -0.27 15.63
C PHE A 285 9.40 -0.03 14.74
N TRP A 286 10.40 -0.89 14.87
CA TRP A 286 11.67 -0.80 14.17
C TRP A 286 11.95 -2.09 13.45
N LEU A 287 12.39 -1.97 12.21
CA LEU A 287 12.75 -3.11 11.37
C LEU A 287 14.15 -2.91 10.79
N ASN A 288 14.89 -4.00 10.66
CA ASN A 288 16.15 -3.97 9.92
C ASN A 288 15.87 -4.20 8.44
N PRO A 289 16.05 -3.20 7.55
CA PRO A 289 15.70 -3.32 6.12
C PRO A 289 16.56 -4.35 5.37
N GLN A 290 17.63 -4.87 6.00
CA GLN A 290 18.47 -5.94 5.45
C GLN A 290 17.94 -7.35 5.79
N GLN A 291 16.99 -7.45 6.74
CA GLN A 291 16.38 -8.73 7.08
C GLN A 291 15.15 -8.96 6.20
N ARG A 292 15.33 -9.81 5.19
CA ARG A 292 14.25 -10.20 4.29
C ARG A 292 13.30 -11.18 5.00
N GLY A 293 12.06 -10.77 5.20
CA GLY A 293 10.95 -11.69 5.48
C GLY A 293 10.46 -12.30 4.16
N GLU A 294 9.44 -11.66 3.57
CA GLU A 294 8.66 -12.17 2.43
C GLU A 294 8.91 -11.33 1.16
N GLY A 295 10.10 -10.71 1.05
CA GLY A 295 10.44 -9.69 0.05
C GLY A 295 10.49 -8.27 0.64
N LEU A 296 11.21 -7.34 -0.01
CA LEU A 296 11.29 -5.96 0.50
C LEU A 296 10.01 -5.18 0.18
N ASN A 297 9.44 -4.58 1.22
CA ASN A 297 8.43 -3.54 1.05
C ASN A 297 9.06 -2.21 0.62
N LEU A 298 8.23 -1.23 0.27
CA LEU A 298 8.71 0.06 -0.21
C LEU A 298 9.61 0.78 0.81
N ALA A 299 9.22 0.80 2.08
CA ALA A 299 10.01 1.48 3.12
C ALA A 299 11.35 0.75 3.34
N ASP A 300 11.37 -0.58 3.36
CA ASP A 300 12.63 -1.34 3.48
C ASP A 300 13.56 -1.06 2.30
N PHE A 301 13.03 -1.07 1.08
CA PHE A 301 13.77 -0.74 -0.13
C PHE A 301 14.29 0.71 -0.08
N ALA A 302 13.47 1.65 0.38
CA ALA A 302 13.84 3.05 0.51
C ALA A 302 15.00 3.26 1.50
N ALA A 303 14.93 2.68 2.70
CA ALA A 303 16.01 2.72 3.69
C ALA A 303 17.29 2.03 3.20
N ASN A 304 17.16 0.98 2.40
CA ASN A 304 18.33 0.26 1.92
C ASN A 304 19.06 1.00 0.78
N GLN A 305 18.33 1.77 -0.03
CA GLN A 305 18.87 2.36 -1.27
C GLN A 305 19.03 3.88 -1.24
N TYR A 306 18.24 4.60 -0.45
CA TYR A 306 18.16 6.05 -0.53
C TYR A 306 18.34 6.71 0.84
N GLY A 307 17.29 6.73 1.68
CA GLY A 307 17.29 7.57 2.87
C GLY A 307 16.23 7.17 3.89
N LEU A 308 15.76 8.15 4.65
CA LEU A 308 14.84 7.91 5.77
C LEU A 308 13.52 7.33 5.28
N SER A 309 12.90 6.41 6.03
CA SER A 309 11.69 5.74 5.54
C SER A 309 10.74 5.26 6.62
N PHE A 310 9.44 5.54 6.44
CA PHE A 310 8.41 5.13 7.41
C PHE A 310 7.23 4.48 6.73
N THR A 311 6.66 3.47 7.39
CA THR A 311 5.32 2.94 7.08
C THR A 311 4.37 3.45 8.16
N ILE A 312 3.38 4.25 7.78
CA ILE A 312 2.36 4.82 8.68
C ILE A 312 1.14 3.92 8.65
N GLU A 313 0.58 3.59 9.82
CA GLU A 313 -0.46 2.57 9.96
C GLU A 313 -1.62 3.12 10.80
N THR A 314 -2.76 3.33 10.16
CA THR A 314 -4.00 3.72 10.84
C THR A 314 -4.95 2.54 10.99
N GLY A 315 -5.63 2.44 12.13
CA GLY A 315 -6.54 1.32 12.39
C GLY A 315 -7.85 1.45 11.64
N MET A 316 -8.13 0.51 10.74
CA MET A 316 -9.31 0.49 9.86
C MET A 316 -10.66 0.53 10.61
N GLN A 317 -10.72 0.08 11.86
CA GLN A 317 -11.92 0.13 12.69
C GLN A 317 -12.25 1.55 13.21
N SER A 318 -11.36 2.52 13.01
CA SER A 318 -11.64 3.94 13.27
C SER A 318 -12.42 4.60 12.12
N GLY A 319 -13.13 5.69 12.43
CA GLY A 319 -13.86 6.47 11.42
C GLY A 319 -12.95 6.99 10.30
N PHE A 320 -13.44 7.00 9.05
CA PHE A 320 -12.62 7.26 7.88
C PHE A 320 -11.85 8.60 7.94
N GLN A 321 -12.54 9.70 8.24
CA GLN A 321 -11.91 11.02 8.36
C GLN A 321 -10.82 11.06 9.44
N HIS A 322 -10.99 10.28 10.51
CA HIS A 322 -9.99 10.17 11.58
C HIS A 322 -8.73 9.47 11.06
N ARG A 323 -8.88 8.36 10.34
CA ARG A 323 -7.76 7.63 9.70
C ARG A 323 -7.00 8.53 8.71
N VAL A 324 -7.71 9.26 7.86
CA VAL A 324 -7.11 10.23 6.93
C VAL A 324 -6.32 11.31 7.68
N SER A 325 -6.95 11.94 8.67
CA SER A 325 -6.33 13.03 9.44
C SER A 325 -5.08 12.57 10.19
N ASN A 326 -5.10 11.37 10.78
CA ASN A 326 -3.95 10.81 11.50
C ASN A 326 -2.77 10.52 10.57
N SER A 327 -3.05 9.99 9.37
CA SER A 327 -2.03 9.77 8.35
C SER A 327 -1.38 11.08 7.92
N MET A 328 -2.18 12.12 7.66
CA MET A 328 -1.69 13.45 7.29
C MET A 328 -0.85 14.08 8.40
N LEU A 329 -1.28 13.98 9.67
CA LEU A 329 -0.56 14.51 10.82
C LEU A 329 0.84 13.88 10.96
N ALA A 330 0.92 12.55 10.80
CA ALA A 330 2.19 11.84 10.83
C ALA A 330 3.12 12.29 9.69
N VAL A 331 2.60 12.42 8.46
CA VAL A 331 3.38 12.90 7.31
C VAL A 331 3.89 14.31 7.53
N GLN A 332 3.01 15.25 7.90
CA GLN A 332 3.37 16.65 8.10
C GLN A 332 4.45 16.79 9.18
N THR A 333 4.28 16.08 10.30
CA THR A 333 5.28 16.05 11.38
C THR A 333 6.63 15.51 10.89
N ALA A 334 6.62 14.45 10.09
CA ALA A 334 7.84 13.87 9.55
C ALA A 334 8.58 14.84 8.63
N VAL A 335 7.83 15.54 7.77
CA VAL A 335 8.37 16.54 6.84
C VAL A 335 8.94 17.74 7.60
N ASP A 336 8.20 18.30 8.57
CA ASP A 336 8.66 19.44 9.38
C ASP A 336 10.00 19.16 10.09
N ILE A 337 10.20 17.93 10.58
CA ILE A 337 11.45 17.53 11.24
C ILE A 337 12.55 17.25 10.21
N PHE A 338 12.19 16.68 9.06
CA PHE A 338 13.13 16.45 7.96
C PHE A 338 13.72 17.76 7.41
N GLU A 339 12.93 18.82 7.31
CA GLU A 339 13.40 20.15 6.90
C GLU A 339 14.46 20.72 7.85
N GLN A 340 14.48 20.31 9.12
CA GLN A 340 15.53 20.71 10.06
C GLN A 340 16.89 20.09 9.72
N ARG A 341 16.91 18.96 9.02
CA ARG A 341 18.14 18.32 8.52
C ARG A 341 18.70 19.07 7.33
N TYR A 342 17.82 19.57 6.49
CA TYR A 342 18.14 20.24 5.24
C TYR A 342 17.49 21.63 5.27
N PRO A 343 18.08 22.63 5.95
CA PRO A 343 17.50 23.96 6.11
C PRO A 343 17.53 24.82 4.85
#